data_AF-B2W3V6-F1
#
_entry.id   AF-B2W3V6-F1
#
_cell.length_a   1.000
_cell.length_b   1.000
_cell.length_c   1.000
_cell.angle_alpha   90.00
_cell.angle_beta   90.00
_cell.angle_gamma   90.00
#
_symmetry.space_group_name_H-M   'P 1'
#
loop_
_entity.id
_entity.type
_entity.pdbx_description
1 polymer ?
#
loop_
_entity_poly.entity_id
_entity_poly.type
_entity_poly.pdbx_seq_one_letter_code
_entity_poly.pdbx_strand_id
1 'polypeptide(L)'
;MAPPPNLSRQEVQDIFDEAQLRAGDLYQDVPYLQIFLQENHCRALENCNLQDADLTREMYSALIFERQTFDAFNRHRLGHDEVEYKEEENIPEQVEFFPLRCAVVNRGVEVVAKPIFQLEGTVGGNQVDSGRAHVPSKNPDQLGDPTSPPLSPQLPTSPQKTGSSGGYNKLRGAPSAWLALPDGNITLAEVMAFVPQSIKSVDVINRFLFNGAMTTTLTDMINNYRVMGNGAITNNSAYRMMKGQINHHAQTHQEYENWSVAKHTQLPRPEDFDPTSVSVTGFATPVILSGREAQQAANEPTPTILFRDLANDVKVMPSGYDALDLTRCVQHCVENDDEDWYYPQHFADLVEHLGGPAPVHRKHADTASVTRHTEGKKLVNAKRAGARARDEHGRLMKGKGKAVINPDEDEQVNVNGHDEPGSEKDVAGSSLRHPQPNKRKRGPAVPVSDEEDNEDNDSDKPPPEEDQAHHHAQQAQAQAQAKKLPTMKTQPPLQSGLLNARRSR
;
A
#
# COMPACT_ATOMS: atom_id res chain seq x y z
N MET A 1 46.96 13.46 4.99
CA MET A 1 45.51 13.50 4.65
C MET A 1 45.25 14.85 4.04
N ALA A 2 44.63 14.91 2.86
CA ALA A 2 44.18 16.19 2.32
C ALA A 2 43.19 16.84 3.32
N PRO A 3 43.17 18.17 3.46
CA PRO A 3 42.15 18.82 4.28
C PRO A 3 40.78 18.39 3.76
N PRO A 4 39.86 17.96 4.64
CA PRO A 4 38.53 17.54 4.21
C PRO A 4 37.84 18.70 3.48
N PRO A 5 37.02 18.40 2.46
CA PRO A 5 36.21 19.43 1.84
C PRO A 5 35.37 20.14 2.90
N ASN A 6 35.28 21.47 2.80
CA ASN A 6 34.47 22.29 3.69
C ASN A 6 32.98 22.03 3.39
N LEU A 7 32.40 21.02 4.01
CA LEU A 7 30.96 20.78 3.98
C LEU A 7 30.26 21.85 4.82
N SER A 8 29.19 22.42 4.28
CA SER A 8 28.30 23.30 5.03
C SER A 8 27.53 22.51 6.09
N ARG A 9 26.98 23.22 7.08
CA ARG A 9 26.12 22.62 8.11
C ARG A 9 24.93 21.87 7.52
N GLN A 10 24.28 22.47 6.52
CA GLN A 10 23.14 21.86 5.84
C GLN A 10 23.53 20.55 5.16
N GLU A 11 24.67 20.52 4.47
CA GLU A 11 25.12 19.29 3.80
C GLU A 11 25.41 18.16 4.79
N VAL A 12 25.98 18.49 5.96
CA VAL A 12 26.22 17.50 7.03
C VAL A 12 24.90 17.00 7.62
N GLN A 13 23.91 17.87 7.81
CA GLN A 13 22.56 17.47 8.24
C GLN A 13 21.90 16.55 7.20
N ASP A 14 21.93 16.92 5.92
CA ASP A 14 21.38 16.09 4.83
C ASP A 14 22.05 14.71 4.75
N ILE A 15 23.37 14.63 5.00
CA ILE A 15 24.11 13.36 5.07
C ILE A 15 23.53 12.47 6.18
N PHE A 16 23.26 13.02 7.38
CA PHE A 16 22.70 12.25 8.49
C PHE A 16 21.25 11.82 8.24
N ASP A 17 20.43 12.68 7.64
CA ASP A 17 19.06 12.34 7.26
C ASP A 17 19.05 11.22 6.20
N GLU A 18 19.89 11.31 5.17
CA GLU A 18 20.06 10.27 4.17
C GLU A 18 20.52 8.95 4.81
N ALA A 19 21.48 9.01 5.74
CA ALA A 19 21.99 7.84 6.46
C ALA A 19 20.92 7.18 7.34
N GLN A 20 20.03 7.95 7.99
CA GLN A 20 18.91 7.41 8.76
C GLN A 20 17.91 6.65 7.90
N LEU A 21 17.54 7.23 6.75
CA LEU A 21 16.63 6.60 5.80
C LEU A 21 17.25 5.31 5.24
N ARG A 22 18.50 5.38 4.77
CA ARG A 22 19.23 4.21 4.25
C ARG A 22 19.39 3.11 5.29
N ALA A 23 19.72 3.44 6.54
CA ALA A 23 19.79 2.45 7.61
C ALA A 23 18.44 1.77 7.84
N GLY A 24 17.35 2.53 7.72
CA GLY A 24 15.99 2.02 7.79
C GLY A 24 15.67 1.01 6.69
N ASP A 25 16.06 1.33 5.46
CA ASP A 25 15.80 0.49 4.28
C ASP A 25 16.70 -0.75 4.25
N LEU A 26 18.00 -0.60 4.48
CA LEU A 26 19.00 -1.68 4.37
C LEU A 26 18.86 -2.72 5.46
N TYR A 27 18.55 -2.30 6.69
CA TYR A 27 18.55 -3.17 7.86
C TYR A 27 17.15 -3.40 8.44
N GLN A 28 16.11 -3.20 7.63
CA GLN A 28 14.72 -3.48 8.03
C GLN A 28 14.53 -4.90 8.58
N ASP A 29 15.35 -5.86 8.15
CA ASP A 29 15.31 -7.27 8.56
C ASP A 29 16.20 -7.60 9.76
N VAL A 30 16.97 -6.63 10.23
CA VAL A 30 17.82 -6.72 11.43
C VAL A 30 17.50 -5.56 12.39
N PRO A 31 16.33 -5.60 13.07
CA PRO A 31 15.78 -4.42 13.74
C PRO A 31 16.67 -3.81 14.82
N TYR A 32 17.45 -4.62 15.53
CA TYR A 32 18.34 -4.13 16.58
C TYR A 32 19.55 -3.37 15.99
N LEU A 33 20.12 -3.84 14.88
CA LEU A 33 21.16 -3.12 14.14
C LEU A 33 20.60 -1.81 13.54
N GLN A 34 19.41 -1.88 12.94
CA GLN A 34 18.70 -0.71 12.41
C GLN A 34 18.49 0.36 13.48
N ILE A 35 17.91 0.00 14.63
CA ILE A 35 17.65 0.92 15.75
C ILE A 35 18.95 1.55 16.21
N PHE A 36 20.01 0.74 16.42
CA PHE A 36 21.29 1.23 16.90
C PHE A 36 21.93 2.26 15.96
N LEU A 37 21.88 1.99 14.64
CA LEU A 37 22.37 2.93 13.63
C LEU A 37 21.52 4.21 13.56
N GLN A 38 20.19 4.08 13.58
CA GLN A 38 19.29 5.23 13.52
C GLN A 38 19.41 6.13 14.76
N GLU A 39 19.51 5.57 15.96
CA GLU A 39 19.75 6.32 17.19
C GLU A 39 21.09 7.05 17.15
N ASN A 40 22.15 6.40 16.68
CA ASN A 40 23.45 7.03 16.52
C ASN A 40 23.41 8.21 15.53
N HIS A 41 22.78 8.03 14.36
CA HIS A 41 22.66 9.10 13.36
C HIS A 41 21.78 10.25 13.86
N CYS A 42 20.71 9.96 14.60
CA CYS A 42 19.86 10.97 15.22
C CYS A 42 20.65 11.81 16.24
N ARG A 43 21.41 11.14 17.12
CA ARG A 43 22.26 11.82 18.10
C ARG A 43 23.34 12.68 17.45
N ALA A 44 23.97 12.19 16.38
CA ALA A 44 24.96 12.95 15.64
C ALA A 44 24.35 14.19 14.95
N LEU A 45 23.14 14.06 14.41
CA LEU A 45 22.37 15.18 13.86
C LEU A 45 22.02 16.22 14.94
N GLU A 46 21.58 15.78 16.11
CA GLU A 46 21.31 16.66 17.27
C GLU A 46 22.56 17.44 17.69
N ASN A 47 23.72 16.77 17.76
CA ASN A 47 24.99 17.43 18.03
C ASN A 47 25.34 18.47 16.96
N CYS A 48 25.11 18.15 15.69
CA CYS A 48 25.32 19.08 14.57
C CYS A 48 24.38 20.29 14.59
N ASN A 49 23.32 20.28 15.39
CA ASN A 49 22.43 21.43 15.56
C ASN A 49 22.92 22.43 16.63
N LEU A 50 23.93 22.07 17.44
CA LEU A 50 24.51 22.99 18.41
C LEU A 50 25.32 24.09 17.70
N GLN A 51 25.16 25.35 18.12
CA GLN A 51 25.76 26.51 17.43
C GLN A 51 27.28 26.38 17.27
N ASP A 52 27.97 25.89 18.29
CA ASP A 52 29.44 25.77 18.33
C ASP A 52 29.95 24.36 17.97
N ALA A 53 29.13 23.53 17.32
CA ALA A 53 29.52 22.18 16.93
C ALA A 53 30.62 22.19 15.85
N ASP A 54 31.67 21.40 16.07
CA ASP A 54 32.64 21.04 15.03
C ASP A 54 32.04 19.92 14.18
N LEU A 55 31.41 20.30 13.07
CA LEU A 55 30.70 19.40 12.16
C LEU A 55 31.61 18.31 11.58
N THR A 56 32.87 18.66 11.30
CA THR A 56 33.85 17.71 10.76
C THR A 56 34.12 16.63 11.81
N ARG A 57 34.36 17.05 13.06
CA ARG A 57 34.57 16.14 14.18
C ARG A 57 33.36 15.24 14.44
N GLU A 58 32.15 15.78 14.44
CA GLU A 58 30.92 14.99 14.64
C GLU A 58 30.73 13.95 13.53
N MET A 59 30.91 14.34 12.26
CA MET A 59 30.83 13.42 11.13
C MET A 59 31.86 12.28 11.23
N TYR A 60 33.12 12.59 11.53
CA TYR A 60 34.15 11.55 11.72
C TYR A 60 33.86 10.65 12.93
N SER A 61 33.36 11.21 14.02
CA SER A 61 32.97 10.45 15.21
C SER A 61 31.84 9.46 14.86
N ALA A 62 30.83 9.90 14.12
CA ALA A 62 29.73 9.05 13.69
C ALA A 62 30.17 7.96 12.71
N LEU A 63 31.08 8.25 11.77
CA LEU A 63 31.67 7.26 10.86
C LEU A 63 32.45 6.17 11.61
N ILE A 64 33.21 6.55 12.64
CA ILE A 64 33.92 5.60 13.50
C ILE A 64 32.93 4.73 14.27
N PHE A 65 31.85 5.32 14.76
CA PHE A 65 30.83 4.58 15.52
C PHE A 65 30.04 3.60 14.64
N GLU A 66 29.59 4.02 13.44
CA GLU A 66 28.97 3.13 12.44
C GLU A 66 29.88 1.92 12.18
N ARG A 67 31.18 2.18 12.00
CA ARG A 67 32.16 1.12 11.77
C ARG A 67 32.29 0.14 12.94
N GLN A 68 32.40 0.67 14.15
CA GLN A 68 32.46 -0.14 15.37
C GLN A 68 31.18 -0.96 15.56
N THR A 69 30.03 -0.41 15.19
CA THR A 69 28.74 -1.09 15.25
C THR A 69 28.72 -2.30 14.33
N PHE A 70 29.13 -2.14 13.06
CA PHE A 70 29.20 -3.28 12.13
C PHE A 70 30.28 -4.30 12.53
N ASP A 71 31.43 -3.87 13.04
CA ASP A 71 32.45 -4.79 13.56
C ASP A 71 31.91 -5.61 14.75
N ALA A 72 31.24 -4.98 15.71
CA ALA A 72 30.60 -5.63 16.84
C ALA A 72 29.43 -6.53 16.41
N PHE A 73 28.65 -6.10 15.41
CA PHE A 73 27.59 -6.91 14.83
C PHE A 73 28.15 -8.18 14.18
N ASN A 74 29.20 -8.07 13.36
CA ASN A 74 29.84 -9.21 12.70
C ASN A 74 30.60 -10.14 13.68
N ARG A 75 31.01 -9.65 14.85
CA ARG A 75 31.67 -10.49 15.87
C ARG A 75 30.70 -11.19 16.81
N HIS A 76 29.69 -10.47 17.29
CA HIS A 76 28.86 -10.92 18.42
C HIS A 76 27.45 -10.33 18.40
N ARG A 77 26.93 -9.95 17.23
CA ARG A 77 25.55 -9.43 17.05
C ARG A 77 25.17 -8.35 18.08
N LEU A 78 26.10 -7.43 18.33
CA LEU A 78 25.94 -6.33 19.30
C LEU A 78 25.72 -6.77 20.76
N GLY A 79 26.11 -7.99 21.12
CA GLY A 79 26.01 -8.53 22.49
C GLY A 79 24.67 -9.19 22.77
N HIS A 80 23.88 -9.47 21.73
CA HIS A 80 22.69 -10.29 21.84
C HIS A 80 23.08 -11.77 21.81
N ASP A 81 23.38 -12.33 22.99
CA ASP A 81 23.78 -13.74 23.17
C ASP A 81 22.71 -14.75 22.71
N GLU A 82 21.45 -14.31 22.56
CA GLU A 82 20.33 -15.14 22.12
C GLU A 82 20.25 -15.28 20.59
N VAL A 83 21.00 -14.47 19.83
CA VAL A 83 20.98 -14.52 18.36
C VAL A 83 22.05 -15.49 17.88
N GLU A 84 21.61 -16.60 17.29
CA GLU A 84 22.51 -17.57 16.66
C GLU A 84 23.35 -16.87 15.58
N TYR A 85 24.67 -17.06 15.65
CA TYR A 85 25.59 -16.51 14.67
C TYR A 85 25.44 -17.23 13.34
N LYS A 86 24.99 -16.49 12.31
CA LYS A 86 24.90 -16.95 10.93
C LYS A 86 25.85 -16.18 10.04
N GLU A 87 26.79 -16.86 9.39
CA GLU A 87 27.83 -16.20 8.59
C GLU A 87 27.24 -15.41 7.41
N GLU A 88 26.15 -15.92 6.83
CA GLU A 88 25.39 -15.30 5.74
C GLU A 88 24.74 -13.96 6.11
N GLU A 89 24.59 -13.66 7.40
CA GLU A 89 24.07 -12.39 7.90
C GLU A 89 25.18 -11.36 8.14
N ASN A 90 26.45 -11.70 7.92
CA ASN A 90 27.55 -10.74 8.08
C ASN A 90 27.43 -9.60 7.07
N ILE A 91 27.63 -8.38 7.56
CA ILE A 91 27.63 -7.20 6.70
C ILE A 91 28.90 -7.22 5.85
N PRO A 92 28.82 -7.14 4.52
CA PRO A 92 29.99 -7.15 3.66
C PRO A 92 30.74 -5.80 3.72
N GLU A 93 32.05 -5.85 3.50
CA GLU A 93 32.93 -4.67 3.47
C GLU A 93 32.80 -3.90 2.12
N GLN A 94 31.58 -3.46 1.81
CA GLN A 94 31.25 -2.71 0.59
C GLN A 94 30.54 -1.41 0.96
N VAL A 95 30.87 -0.29 0.31
CA VAL A 95 30.40 1.05 0.70
C VAL A 95 28.88 1.16 0.72
N GLU A 96 28.16 0.47 -0.18
CA GLU A 96 26.69 0.47 -0.18
C GLU A 96 26.04 -0.09 1.10
N PHE A 97 26.77 -0.89 1.88
CA PHE A 97 26.31 -1.43 3.18
C PHE A 97 26.76 -0.58 4.38
N PHE A 98 27.19 0.66 4.17
CA PHE A 98 27.50 1.59 5.26
C PHE A 98 26.70 2.86 5.02
N PRO A 99 25.48 3.00 5.59
CA PRO A 99 24.56 4.10 5.30
C PRO A 99 25.22 5.48 5.33
N LEU A 100 25.97 5.78 6.40
CA LEU A 100 26.65 7.06 6.59
C LEU A 100 27.86 7.19 5.69
N ARG A 101 28.73 6.16 5.63
CA ARG A 101 29.90 6.19 4.73
C ARG A 101 29.48 6.38 3.26
N CYS A 102 28.41 5.72 2.83
CA CYS A 102 27.87 5.86 1.47
C CYS A 102 27.41 7.30 1.21
N ALA A 103 26.63 7.89 2.12
CA ALA A 103 26.17 9.27 2.01
C ALA A 103 27.37 10.25 1.94
N VAL A 104 28.40 10.04 2.75
CA VAL A 104 29.63 10.86 2.76
C VAL A 104 30.42 10.73 1.46
N VAL A 105 30.58 9.51 0.94
CA VAL A 105 31.27 9.25 -0.34
C VAL A 105 30.52 9.88 -1.52
N ASN A 106 29.18 9.87 -1.48
CA ASN A 106 28.35 10.53 -2.51
C ASN A 106 28.56 12.05 -2.56
N ARG A 107 29.09 12.66 -1.48
CA ARG A 107 29.50 14.07 -1.43
C ARG A 107 30.98 14.28 -1.79
N GLY A 108 31.65 13.27 -2.33
CA GLY A 108 33.03 13.35 -2.78
C GLY A 108 34.06 13.33 -1.64
N VAL A 109 33.66 12.93 -0.43
CA VAL A 109 34.57 12.81 0.72
C VAL A 109 35.09 11.38 0.80
N GLU A 110 36.39 11.20 0.58
CA GLU A 110 37.03 9.89 0.71
C GLU A 110 37.23 9.51 2.18
N VAL A 111 36.63 8.38 2.59
CA VAL A 111 36.75 7.85 3.95
C VAL A 111 37.59 6.58 3.95
N VAL A 112 38.80 6.69 4.49
CA VAL A 112 39.72 5.57 4.70
C VAL A 112 39.54 5.03 6.12
N ALA A 113 39.10 3.77 6.24
CA ALA A 113 38.88 3.09 7.51
C ALA A 113 39.45 1.65 7.47
N LYS A 114 39.78 1.11 8.65
CA LYS A 114 40.25 -0.29 8.78
C LYS A 114 39.08 -1.25 8.52
N PRO A 115 39.23 -2.33 7.73
CA PRO A 115 38.20 -3.36 7.47
C PRO A 115 37.46 -3.81 8.73
N ILE A 116 36.13 -3.99 8.66
CA ILE A 116 35.39 -4.67 9.75
C ILE A 116 35.76 -6.15 9.79
N PHE A 117 35.47 -6.81 10.90
CA PHE A 117 35.57 -8.25 11.03
C PHE A 117 34.81 -8.97 9.92
N GLN A 118 35.52 -9.87 9.24
CA GLN A 118 35.01 -10.83 8.26
C GLN A 118 35.60 -12.18 8.65
N LEU A 119 34.81 -13.26 8.60
CA LEU A 119 35.32 -14.60 8.90
C LEU A 119 36.26 -15.06 7.76
N GLU A 120 37.32 -15.78 8.07
CA GLU A 120 38.26 -16.27 7.06
C GLU A 120 37.57 -17.32 6.16
N GLY A 121 37.31 -16.96 4.90
CA GLY A 121 36.64 -17.82 3.91
C GLY A 121 35.50 -17.14 3.17
N THR A 122 34.88 -16.10 3.74
CA THR A 122 33.67 -15.46 3.22
C THR A 122 33.93 -14.53 2.03
N VAL A 123 35.14 -13.97 1.93
CA VAL A 123 35.47 -12.90 0.95
C VAL A 123 35.72 -13.44 -0.46
N GLY A 124 36.13 -14.72 -0.60
CA GLY A 124 36.44 -15.32 -1.89
C GLY A 124 35.23 -15.81 -2.69
N GLY A 125 34.17 -16.26 -2.01
CA GLY A 125 32.99 -16.86 -2.65
C GLY A 125 31.90 -15.84 -3.02
N ASN A 126 31.67 -14.82 -2.21
CA ASN A 126 30.54 -13.91 -2.39
C ASN A 126 30.78 -12.72 -3.33
N GLN A 127 32.03 -12.52 -3.80
CA GLN A 127 32.31 -11.49 -4.82
C GLN A 127 32.11 -11.97 -6.27
N VAL A 128 32.02 -13.28 -6.52
CA VAL A 128 31.98 -13.81 -7.90
C VAL A 128 30.60 -14.35 -8.30
N ASP A 129 29.73 -14.72 -7.35
CA ASP A 129 28.45 -15.40 -7.67
C ASP A 129 27.18 -14.75 -7.08
N SER A 130 27.19 -13.43 -6.82
CA SER A 130 25.94 -12.68 -6.68
C SER A 130 25.46 -12.21 -8.05
N GLY A 131 25.01 -13.17 -8.87
CA GLY A 131 24.21 -12.90 -10.06
C GLY A 131 22.88 -12.26 -9.67
N ARG A 132 22.88 -10.94 -9.45
CA ARG A 132 21.68 -10.10 -9.35
C ARG A 132 21.52 -9.31 -10.65
N ALA A 133 20.28 -9.28 -11.10
CA ALA A 133 19.82 -8.93 -12.45
C ALA A 133 20.40 -7.63 -13.04
N HIS A 134 20.74 -7.73 -14.32
CA HIS A 134 21.13 -6.65 -15.22
C HIS A 134 20.08 -5.54 -15.25
N VAL A 135 20.46 -4.33 -14.83
CA VAL A 135 19.70 -3.10 -15.12
C VAL A 135 19.85 -2.81 -16.62
N PRO A 136 18.77 -2.72 -17.42
CA PRO A 136 18.91 -2.47 -18.85
C PRO A 136 19.14 -0.97 -19.10
N SER A 137 20.39 -0.62 -19.41
CA SER A 137 20.74 0.66 -20.02
C SER A 137 20.43 0.60 -21.51
N LYS A 138 19.61 1.55 -21.99
CA LYS A 138 19.30 1.73 -23.40
C LYS A 138 20.47 2.44 -24.08
N ASN A 139 21.07 1.81 -25.09
CA ASN A 139 21.29 2.46 -26.38
C ASN A 139 21.59 1.43 -27.49
N PRO A 140 21.19 1.74 -28.74
CA PRO A 140 21.19 0.79 -29.84
C PRO A 140 22.51 0.85 -30.61
N ASP A 141 23.02 -0.31 -31.04
CA ASP A 141 23.46 -0.54 -32.42
C ASP A 141 24.15 -1.90 -32.57
N GLN A 142 23.97 -2.47 -33.77
CA GLN A 142 24.63 -3.64 -34.38
C GLN A 142 23.92 -5.00 -34.18
N LEU A 143 23.10 -5.46 -35.15
CA LEU A 143 23.42 -6.10 -36.45
C LEU A 143 24.24 -7.40 -36.33
N GLY A 144 23.60 -8.54 -36.62
CA GLY A 144 24.26 -9.80 -36.96
C GLY A 144 23.38 -11.05 -36.83
N ASP A 145 22.57 -11.33 -37.85
CA ASP A 145 22.00 -12.66 -38.17
C ASP A 145 22.98 -13.37 -39.16
N PRO A 146 22.92 -14.69 -39.52
CA PRO A 146 21.78 -15.61 -39.55
C PRO A 146 22.11 -17.02 -38.98
N THR A 147 21.24 -18.03 -38.81
CA THR A 147 20.38 -18.70 -39.80
C THR A 147 19.69 -19.90 -39.11
N SER A 148 18.36 -20.02 -39.13
CA SER A 148 17.61 -21.30 -39.01
C SER A 148 16.11 -21.11 -39.35
N PRO A 149 15.40 -22.14 -39.85
CA PRO A 149 14.27 -22.00 -40.79
C PRO A 149 12.89 -21.83 -40.12
N PRO A 150 11.89 -21.30 -40.86
CA PRO A 150 10.63 -20.82 -40.29
C PRO A 150 9.55 -21.91 -40.21
N LEU A 151 8.97 -22.06 -39.02
CA LEU A 151 7.61 -22.58 -38.81
C LEU A 151 6.72 -21.38 -38.52
N SER A 152 5.84 -21.04 -39.46
CA SER A 152 4.91 -19.91 -39.37
C SER A 152 3.71 -20.21 -38.48
N PRO A 153 3.48 -19.47 -37.37
CA PRO A 153 2.18 -19.38 -36.74
C PRO A 153 1.47 -18.13 -37.27
N GLN A 154 0.25 -18.32 -37.78
CA GLN A 154 -0.61 -17.22 -38.21
C GLN A 154 -0.89 -16.26 -37.04
N LEU A 155 -0.52 -15.00 -37.20
CA LEU A 155 -0.85 -13.92 -36.28
C LEU A 155 -2.37 -13.66 -36.30
N PRO A 156 -3.03 -13.55 -35.12
CA PRO A 156 -4.43 -13.16 -35.05
C PRO A 156 -4.59 -11.72 -35.55
N THR A 157 -5.55 -11.56 -36.45
CA THR A 157 -6.02 -10.29 -37.00
C THR A 157 -6.33 -9.29 -35.89
N SER A 158 -5.79 -8.09 -36.04
CA SER A 158 -5.98 -6.92 -35.16
C SER A 158 -7.45 -6.70 -34.77
N PRO A 159 -7.77 -6.52 -33.47
CA PRO A 159 -9.14 -6.30 -33.03
C PRO A 159 -9.68 -4.96 -33.52
N GLN A 160 -10.83 -5.00 -34.19
CA GLN A 160 -11.60 -3.83 -34.59
C GLN A 160 -11.97 -3.00 -33.35
N LYS A 161 -11.57 -1.72 -33.33
CA LYS A 161 -11.99 -0.72 -32.34
C LYS A 161 -13.47 -0.40 -32.55
N THR A 162 -14.36 -1.21 -31.97
CA THR A 162 -15.72 -0.75 -31.69
C THR A 162 -15.64 0.16 -30.46
N GLY A 163 -16.29 1.33 -30.50
CA GLY A 163 -16.32 2.34 -29.43
C GLY A 163 -17.09 1.90 -28.19
N SER A 164 -16.88 0.66 -27.75
CA SER A 164 -17.50 0.05 -26.59
C SER A 164 -16.96 0.69 -25.32
N SER A 165 -17.85 0.84 -24.34
CA SER A 165 -17.66 1.22 -22.93
C SER A 165 -16.67 0.33 -22.15
N GLY A 166 -15.71 -0.32 -22.82
CA GLY A 166 -14.66 -1.19 -22.28
C GLY A 166 -13.73 -0.52 -21.25
N GLY A 167 -13.93 0.78 -20.96
CA GLY A 167 -13.29 1.45 -19.85
C GLY A 167 -13.80 1.06 -18.46
N TYR A 168 -15.04 0.57 -18.32
CA TYR A 168 -15.72 0.53 -17.02
C TYR A 168 -15.45 -0.71 -16.14
N ASN A 169 -14.81 -1.76 -16.65
CA ASN A 169 -14.50 -2.95 -15.85
C ASN A 169 -13.01 -3.33 -15.94
N LYS A 170 -12.17 -2.57 -15.24
CA LYS A 170 -10.71 -2.81 -15.23
C LYS A 170 -10.32 -4.15 -14.61
N LEU A 171 -11.13 -4.66 -13.68
CA LEU A 171 -10.91 -5.92 -12.95
C LEU A 171 -11.66 -7.12 -13.54
N ARG A 172 -11.97 -7.10 -14.85
CA ARG A 172 -12.72 -8.19 -15.49
C ARG A 172 -12.06 -9.57 -15.36
N GLY A 173 -10.73 -9.63 -15.35
CA GLY A 173 -9.96 -10.87 -15.19
C GLY A 173 -9.73 -11.27 -13.72
N ALA A 174 -10.17 -10.46 -12.76
CA ALA A 174 -10.09 -10.81 -11.35
C ALA A 174 -11.32 -11.64 -10.92
N PRO A 175 -11.19 -12.48 -9.88
CA PRO A 175 -12.32 -13.22 -9.33
C PRO A 175 -13.50 -12.32 -8.97
N SER A 176 -14.70 -12.91 -9.01
CA SER A 176 -15.95 -12.19 -8.75
C SER A 176 -15.92 -11.52 -7.38
N ALA A 177 -16.60 -10.37 -7.28
CA ALA A 177 -16.82 -9.71 -5.99
C ALA A 177 -17.58 -10.58 -4.98
N TRP A 178 -18.35 -11.57 -5.45
CA TRP A 178 -19.15 -12.46 -4.59
C TRP A 178 -18.39 -13.70 -4.14
N LEU A 179 -17.14 -13.83 -4.55
CA LEU A 179 -16.26 -14.84 -4.03
C LEU A 179 -15.92 -14.47 -2.58
N ALA A 180 -16.50 -15.19 -1.63
CA ALA A 180 -16.32 -14.93 -0.22
C ALA A 180 -14.85 -15.07 0.20
N LEU A 181 -14.45 -14.35 1.24
CA LEU A 181 -13.19 -14.61 1.92
C LEU A 181 -13.36 -15.82 2.84
N PRO A 182 -12.39 -16.74 2.92
CA PRO A 182 -12.44 -17.87 3.83
C PRO A 182 -12.16 -17.41 5.26
N ASP A 183 -12.38 -18.30 6.22
CA ASP A 183 -11.88 -18.08 7.56
C ASP A 183 -10.37 -18.34 7.62
N GLY A 184 -9.62 -17.37 8.13
CA GLY A 184 -8.17 -17.46 8.32
C GLY A 184 -7.43 -16.15 8.12
N ASN A 185 -6.11 -16.23 8.03
CA ASN A 185 -5.23 -15.06 7.92
C ASN A 185 -4.90 -14.77 6.46
N ILE A 186 -5.22 -13.56 5.99
CA ILE A 186 -4.92 -13.10 4.63
C ILE A 186 -4.38 -11.67 4.69
N THR A 187 -3.19 -11.44 4.14
CA THR A 187 -2.59 -10.10 4.12
C THR A 187 -3.34 -9.16 3.17
N LEU A 188 -3.22 -7.84 3.39
CA LEU A 188 -3.70 -6.84 2.43
C LEU A 188 -3.18 -7.12 1.00
N ALA A 189 -1.91 -7.50 0.86
CA ALA A 189 -1.30 -7.80 -0.44
C ALA A 189 -1.92 -9.02 -1.13
N GLU A 190 -2.20 -10.08 -0.39
CA GLU A 190 -2.91 -11.26 -0.90
C GLU A 190 -4.32 -10.92 -1.38
N VAL A 191 -5.04 -10.09 -0.61
CA VAL A 191 -6.37 -9.61 -1.03
C VAL A 191 -6.27 -8.81 -2.34
N MET A 192 -5.29 -7.90 -2.47
CA MET A 192 -5.11 -7.09 -3.69
C MET A 192 -4.62 -7.92 -4.89
N ALA A 193 -3.83 -8.97 -4.65
CA ALA A 193 -3.29 -9.83 -5.70
C ALA A 193 -4.33 -10.82 -6.21
N PHE A 194 -5.01 -11.56 -5.32
CA PHE A 194 -5.85 -12.69 -5.72
C PHE A 194 -7.33 -12.34 -5.82
N VAL A 195 -7.85 -11.49 -4.93
CA VAL A 195 -9.30 -11.18 -4.85
C VAL A 195 -9.56 -9.68 -4.71
N PRO A 196 -9.04 -8.83 -5.62
CA PRO A 196 -9.11 -7.37 -5.49
C PRO A 196 -10.53 -6.81 -5.52
N GLN A 197 -11.51 -7.57 -6.02
CA GLN A 197 -12.91 -7.14 -6.01
C GLN A 197 -13.55 -7.18 -4.61
N SER A 198 -12.91 -7.84 -3.64
CA SER A 198 -13.35 -7.88 -2.25
C SER A 198 -13.30 -6.52 -1.56
N ILE A 199 -12.67 -5.49 -2.14
CA ILE A 199 -12.77 -4.09 -1.67
C ILE A 199 -14.18 -3.49 -1.80
N LYS A 200 -15.15 -4.26 -2.28
CA LYS A 200 -16.58 -3.97 -2.21
C LYS A 200 -17.21 -4.46 -0.88
N SER A 201 -16.48 -5.18 -0.03
CA SER A 201 -16.99 -5.61 1.29
C SER A 201 -16.75 -4.50 2.30
N VAL A 202 -17.77 -4.17 3.10
CA VAL A 202 -17.67 -3.14 4.15
C VAL A 202 -16.59 -3.52 5.17
N ASP A 203 -16.46 -4.80 5.50
CA ASP A 203 -15.46 -5.28 6.47
C ASP A 203 -14.03 -5.11 5.94
N VAL A 204 -13.82 -5.44 4.66
CA VAL A 204 -12.54 -5.21 3.97
C VAL A 204 -12.21 -3.71 3.91
N ILE A 205 -13.20 -2.87 3.58
CA ILE A 205 -13.03 -1.41 3.54
C ILE A 205 -12.64 -0.88 4.93
N ASN A 206 -13.37 -1.25 5.96
CA ASN A 206 -13.13 -0.82 7.34
C ASN A 206 -11.74 -1.25 7.81
N ARG A 207 -11.39 -2.53 7.62
CA ARG A 207 -10.07 -3.06 7.97
C ARG A 207 -8.95 -2.24 7.35
N PHE A 208 -8.98 -2.06 6.04
CA PHE A 208 -7.88 -1.39 5.32
C PHE A 208 -7.79 0.10 5.63
N LEU A 209 -8.92 0.80 5.64
CA LEU A 209 -8.93 2.25 5.84
C LEU A 209 -8.62 2.63 7.31
N PHE A 210 -9.05 1.85 8.30
CA PHE A 210 -8.64 2.07 9.69
C PHE A 210 -7.14 1.83 9.92
N ASN A 211 -6.53 0.95 9.12
CA ASN A 211 -5.09 0.72 9.05
C ASN A 211 -4.34 1.70 8.13
N GLY A 212 -4.99 2.79 7.72
CA GLY A 212 -4.34 3.91 7.04
C GLY A 212 -4.17 3.75 5.53
N ALA A 213 -4.72 2.70 4.93
CA ALA A 213 -4.79 2.59 3.48
C ALA A 213 -5.64 3.74 2.90
N MET A 214 -5.31 4.14 1.67
CA MET A 214 -6.09 5.10 0.89
C MET A 214 -6.41 4.48 -0.48
N THR A 215 -7.26 5.13 -1.28
CA THR A 215 -7.52 4.70 -2.67
C THR A 215 -6.24 4.62 -3.50
N THR A 216 -5.28 5.52 -3.26
CA THR A 216 -3.95 5.47 -3.88
C THR A 216 -3.22 4.19 -3.51
N THR A 217 -3.23 3.80 -2.24
CA THR A 217 -2.60 2.56 -1.77
C THR A 217 -3.21 1.34 -2.46
N LEU A 218 -4.55 1.22 -2.42
CA LEU A 218 -5.24 0.07 -3.00
C LEU A 218 -5.00 -0.03 -4.51
N THR A 219 -5.01 1.10 -5.22
CA THR A 219 -4.76 1.10 -6.67
C THR A 219 -3.31 0.81 -7.02
N ASP A 220 -2.35 1.38 -6.30
CA ASP A 220 -0.92 1.09 -6.49
C ASP A 220 -0.66 -0.41 -6.28
N MET A 221 -1.23 -1.00 -5.22
CA MET A 221 -1.10 -2.45 -4.94
C MET A 221 -1.77 -3.32 -6.03
N ILE A 222 -3.01 -3.03 -6.42
CA ILE A 222 -3.69 -3.78 -7.48
C ILE A 222 -2.92 -3.70 -8.81
N ASN A 223 -2.45 -2.51 -9.18
CA ASN A 223 -1.66 -2.30 -10.40
C ASN A 223 -0.27 -2.96 -10.33
N ASN A 224 0.28 -3.12 -9.12
CA ASN A 224 1.54 -3.83 -8.90
C ASN A 224 1.36 -5.34 -9.09
N TYR A 225 0.32 -5.92 -8.48
CA TYR A 225 0.13 -7.36 -8.41
C TYR A 225 -0.62 -7.97 -9.58
N ARG A 226 -1.40 -7.19 -10.36
CA ARG A 226 -2.24 -7.75 -11.43
C ARG A 226 -2.02 -7.11 -12.79
N VAL A 227 -2.15 -7.93 -13.83
CA VAL A 227 -2.32 -7.49 -15.20
C VAL A 227 -3.81 -7.23 -15.44
N MET A 228 -4.13 -6.07 -16.01
CA MET A 228 -5.52 -5.73 -16.34
C MET A 228 -5.64 -5.51 -17.84
N GLY A 229 -6.39 -6.38 -18.52
CA GLY A 229 -6.58 -6.30 -19.98
C GLY A 229 -7.20 -4.99 -20.45
N ASN A 230 -7.96 -4.32 -19.59
CA ASN A 230 -8.58 -3.02 -19.87
C ASN A 230 -7.73 -1.82 -19.40
N GLY A 231 -6.49 -2.05 -18.98
CA GLY A 231 -5.58 -1.02 -18.46
C GLY A 231 -5.65 -0.85 -16.93
N ALA A 232 -4.74 -0.04 -16.39
CA ALA A 232 -4.57 0.19 -14.95
C ALA A 232 -5.86 0.67 -14.27
N ILE A 233 -6.08 0.23 -13.02
CA ILE A 233 -7.15 0.75 -12.18
C ILE A 233 -6.77 2.15 -11.70
N THR A 234 -7.76 3.04 -11.66
CA THR A 234 -7.58 4.43 -11.20
C THR A 234 -8.11 4.63 -9.79
N ASN A 235 -7.64 5.67 -9.09
CA ASN A 235 -8.14 6.05 -7.76
C ASN A 235 -9.66 6.22 -7.73
N ASN A 236 -10.24 6.79 -8.79
CA ASN A 236 -11.67 7.00 -8.89
C ASN A 236 -12.43 5.67 -9.06
N SER A 237 -11.86 4.71 -9.80
CA SER A 237 -12.43 3.37 -9.95
C SER A 237 -12.50 2.64 -8.62
N ALA A 238 -11.39 2.58 -7.87
CA ALA A 238 -11.36 1.96 -6.53
C ALA A 238 -12.30 2.69 -5.55
N TYR A 239 -12.32 4.03 -5.57
CA TYR A 239 -13.26 4.81 -4.76
C TYR A 239 -14.71 4.46 -5.05
N ARG A 240 -15.11 4.38 -6.33
CA ARG A 240 -16.48 4.03 -6.73
C ARG A 240 -16.88 2.62 -6.30
N MET A 241 -15.95 1.66 -6.34
CA MET A 241 -16.18 0.29 -5.85
C MET A 241 -16.53 0.27 -4.36
N MET A 242 -15.82 1.05 -3.55
CA MET A 242 -16.09 1.15 -2.11
C MET A 242 -17.36 1.97 -1.80
N LYS A 243 -17.53 3.11 -2.49
CA LYS A 243 -18.57 4.10 -2.18
C LYS A 243 -19.98 3.51 -2.22
N GLY A 244 -20.32 2.72 -3.24
CA GLY A 244 -21.67 2.15 -3.35
C GLY A 244 -22.05 1.32 -2.12
N GLN A 245 -21.09 0.51 -1.65
CA GLN A 245 -21.26 -0.44 -0.55
C GLN A 245 -21.38 0.28 0.79
N ILE A 246 -20.53 1.28 1.01
CA ILE A 246 -20.62 2.12 2.21
C ILE A 246 -21.89 2.97 2.21
N ASN A 247 -22.32 3.52 1.05
CA ASN A 247 -23.58 4.26 0.96
C ASN A 247 -24.79 3.39 1.32
N HIS A 248 -24.79 2.12 0.89
CA HIS A 248 -25.82 1.17 1.29
C HIS A 248 -25.74 0.87 2.79
N HIS A 249 -24.55 0.65 3.34
CA HIS A 249 -24.33 0.44 4.77
C HIS A 249 -24.76 1.65 5.61
N ALA A 250 -24.58 2.87 5.10
CA ALA A 250 -24.98 4.11 5.76
C ALA A 250 -26.49 4.26 5.95
N GLN A 251 -27.31 3.48 5.23
CA GLN A 251 -28.77 3.44 5.44
C GLN A 251 -29.14 2.86 6.81
N THR A 252 -28.29 2.00 7.36
CA THR A 252 -28.49 1.37 8.68
C THR A 252 -27.49 1.86 9.74
N HIS A 253 -26.40 2.52 9.32
CA HIS A 253 -25.32 3.00 10.19
C HIS A 253 -25.06 4.48 9.93
N GLN A 254 -25.70 5.35 10.71
CA GLN A 254 -25.71 6.80 10.49
C GLN A 254 -24.31 7.44 10.51
N GLU A 255 -23.35 6.84 11.22
CA GLU A 255 -21.97 7.31 11.26
C GLU A 255 -21.28 7.26 9.89
N TYR A 256 -21.75 6.45 8.94
CA TYR A 256 -21.26 6.41 7.56
C TYR A 256 -21.97 7.41 6.63
N GLU A 257 -22.86 8.26 7.16
CA GLU A 257 -23.51 9.29 6.34
C GLU A 257 -22.49 10.26 5.76
N ASN A 258 -22.65 10.62 4.49
CA ASN A 258 -21.73 11.50 3.75
C ASN A 258 -20.28 10.99 3.75
N TRP A 259 -20.12 9.67 3.76
CA TRP A 259 -18.82 9.01 3.79
C TRP A 259 -17.92 9.42 2.63
N SER A 260 -16.62 9.51 2.94
CA SER A 260 -15.54 9.54 1.97
C SER A 260 -14.34 8.84 2.58
N VAL A 261 -13.39 8.41 1.75
CA VAL A 261 -12.15 7.77 2.22
C VAL A 261 -11.40 8.66 3.21
N ALA A 262 -11.39 9.97 2.99
CA ALA A 262 -10.75 10.92 3.91
C ALA A 262 -11.49 11.10 5.23
N LYS A 263 -12.83 10.98 5.23
CA LYS A 263 -13.64 11.04 6.45
C LYS A 263 -13.63 9.72 7.22
N HIS A 264 -13.34 8.60 6.55
CA HIS A 264 -13.36 7.28 7.18
C HIS A 264 -12.40 7.19 8.38
N THR A 265 -11.24 7.84 8.31
CA THR A 265 -10.27 7.87 9.43
C THR A 265 -10.79 8.62 10.66
N GLN A 266 -11.89 9.36 10.54
CA GLN A 266 -12.53 10.11 11.62
C GLN A 266 -13.68 9.32 12.26
N LEU A 267 -14.08 8.19 11.66
CA LEU A 267 -15.11 7.33 12.24
C LEU A 267 -14.59 6.69 13.53
N PRO A 268 -15.48 6.45 14.50
CA PRO A 268 -15.12 5.65 15.66
C PRO A 268 -14.72 4.24 15.20
N ARG A 269 -13.59 3.76 15.70
CA ARG A 269 -13.20 2.36 15.48
C ARG A 269 -14.10 1.45 16.32
N PRO A 270 -14.52 0.29 15.81
CA PRO A 270 -15.16 -0.74 16.63
C PRO A 270 -14.32 -1.08 17.86
N GLU A 271 -14.97 -1.41 18.99
CA GLU A 271 -14.26 -1.72 20.25
C GLU A 271 -13.35 -2.94 20.15
N ASP A 272 -13.70 -3.88 19.27
CA ASP A 272 -12.99 -5.12 18.98
C ASP A 272 -12.00 -5.00 17.81
N PHE A 273 -11.80 -3.80 17.26
CA PHE A 273 -10.87 -3.59 16.15
C PHE A 273 -9.41 -3.75 16.59
N ASP A 274 -8.76 -4.81 16.11
CA ASP A 274 -7.32 -5.04 16.27
C ASP A 274 -6.55 -4.61 15.01
N PRO A 275 -5.72 -3.54 15.08
CA PRO A 275 -4.93 -3.07 13.93
C PRO A 275 -3.79 -4.02 13.53
N THR A 276 -3.45 -5.00 14.36
CA THR A 276 -2.40 -5.99 14.08
C THR A 276 -2.93 -7.28 13.47
N SER A 277 -4.25 -7.48 13.52
CA SER A 277 -4.91 -8.65 12.96
C SER A 277 -4.91 -8.60 11.43
N VAL A 278 -4.55 -9.73 10.83
CA VAL A 278 -4.70 -10.00 9.39
C VAL A 278 -5.80 -11.02 9.11
N SER A 279 -6.57 -11.38 10.14
CA SER A 279 -7.68 -12.32 9.98
C SER A 279 -8.78 -11.70 9.12
N VAL A 280 -9.39 -12.54 8.28
CA VAL A 280 -10.59 -12.24 7.49
C VAL A 280 -11.79 -13.10 7.94
N THR A 281 -11.64 -13.82 9.05
CA THR A 281 -12.71 -14.67 9.61
C THR A 281 -13.98 -13.87 9.85
N GLY A 282 -15.10 -14.38 9.35
CA GLY A 282 -16.41 -13.74 9.48
C GLY A 282 -16.64 -12.49 8.61
N PHE A 283 -15.74 -12.15 7.69
CA PHE A 283 -15.95 -11.03 6.78
C PHE A 283 -17.12 -11.30 5.83
N ALA A 284 -18.04 -10.34 5.73
CA ALA A 284 -19.20 -10.44 4.87
C ALA A 284 -18.81 -10.32 3.39
N THR A 285 -19.50 -11.09 2.56
CA THR A 285 -19.45 -10.94 1.11
C THR A 285 -20.13 -9.63 0.71
N PRO A 286 -19.62 -8.87 -0.28
CA PRO A 286 -20.23 -7.63 -0.75
C PRO A 286 -21.72 -7.79 -1.09
N VAL A 287 -22.53 -6.80 -0.69
CA VAL A 287 -23.97 -6.78 -1.02
C VAL A 287 -24.15 -6.43 -2.48
N ILE A 288 -25.10 -7.09 -3.14
CA ILE A 288 -25.36 -6.86 -4.55
C ILE A 288 -26.39 -5.75 -4.68
N LEU A 289 -25.90 -4.55 -5.03
CA LEU A 289 -26.74 -3.36 -5.10
C LEU A 289 -27.55 -3.27 -6.40
N SER A 290 -27.11 -3.96 -7.45
CA SER A 290 -27.85 -4.06 -8.71
C SER A 290 -28.96 -5.10 -8.56
N GLY A 291 -30.22 -4.68 -8.70
CA GLY A 291 -31.37 -5.59 -8.55
C GLY A 291 -31.32 -6.79 -9.50
N ARG A 292 -30.80 -6.60 -10.72
CA ARG A 292 -30.61 -7.69 -11.69
C ARG A 292 -29.55 -8.69 -11.23
N GLU A 293 -28.41 -8.20 -10.77
CA GLU A 293 -27.33 -9.05 -10.28
C GLU A 293 -27.74 -9.77 -8.98
N ALA A 294 -28.52 -9.10 -8.12
CA ALA A 294 -29.01 -9.67 -6.87
C ALA A 294 -29.96 -10.85 -7.14
N GLN A 295 -30.85 -10.72 -8.12
CA GLN A 295 -31.71 -11.82 -8.57
C GLN A 295 -30.91 -12.98 -9.14
N GLN A 296 -29.85 -12.70 -9.90
CA GLN A 296 -28.99 -13.75 -10.45
C GLN A 296 -28.26 -14.50 -9.32
N ALA A 297 -27.62 -13.77 -8.41
CA ALA A 297 -26.89 -14.36 -7.30
C ALA A 297 -27.79 -15.09 -6.30
N ALA A 298 -29.05 -14.69 -6.14
CA ALA A 298 -30.00 -15.42 -5.30
C ALA A 298 -30.34 -16.83 -5.84
N ASN A 299 -30.14 -17.05 -7.14
CA ASN A 299 -30.42 -18.33 -7.80
C ASN A 299 -29.16 -19.16 -8.08
N GLU A 300 -27.97 -18.59 -7.93
CA GLU A 300 -26.69 -19.25 -8.20
C GLU A 300 -26.04 -19.69 -6.87
N PRO A 301 -25.39 -20.87 -6.83
CA PRO A 301 -24.60 -21.25 -5.67
C PRO A 301 -23.47 -20.24 -5.46
N THR A 302 -22.99 -20.10 -4.22
CA THR A 302 -21.82 -19.28 -3.90
C THR A 302 -20.70 -19.62 -4.88
N PRO A 303 -20.13 -18.64 -5.58
CA PRO A 303 -19.12 -18.92 -6.59
C PRO A 303 -17.95 -19.65 -5.94
N THR A 304 -17.45 -20.65 -6.65
CA THR A 304 -16.24 -21.38 -6.30
C THR A 304 -15.25 -21.26 -7.44
N ILE A 305 -13.97 -21.28 -7.11
CA ILE A 305 -12.89 -21.20 -8.09
C ILE A 305 -11.76 -22.13 -7.66
N LEU A 306 -11.04 -22.73 -8.60
CA LEU A 306 -9.85 -23.49 -8.27
C LEU A 306 -8.77 -22.55 -7.71
N PHE A 307 -8.02 -22.98 -6.71
CA PHE A 307 -6.93 -22.17 -6.15
C PHE A 307 -5.90 -21.78 -7.22
N ARG A 308 -5.55 -22.69 -8.14
CA ARG A 308 -4.65 -22.41 -9.27
C ARG A 308 -5.17 -21.30 -10.19
N ASP A 309 -6.49 -21.18 -10.34
CA ASP A 309 -7.10 -20.16 -11.19
C ASP A 309 -7.07 -18.77 -10.55
N LEU A 310 -6.84 -18.65 -9.23
CA LEU A 310 -6.60 -17.35 -8.58
C LEU A 310 -5.30 -16.68 -9.08
N ALA A 311 -4.35 -17.47 -9.58
CA ALA A 311 -3.11 -16.97 -10.19
C ALA A 311 -3.33 -16.35 -11.58
N ASN A 312 -4.51 -16.55 -12.19
CA ASN A 312 -4.82 -15.95 -13.49
C ASN A 312 -4.77 -14.42 -13.41
N ASP A 313 -4.07 -13.81 -14.38
CA ASP A 313 -3.79 -12.38 -14.46
C ASP A 313 -3.02 -11.79 -13.25
N VAL A 314 -2.41 -12.62 -12.38
CA VAL A 314 -1.46 -12.17 -11.37
C VAL A 314 -0.12 -11.86 -12.05
N LYS A 315 0.31 -10.61 -11.97
CA LYS A 315 1.56 -10.09 -12.55
C LYS A 315 2.78 -10.49 -11.73
N VAL A 316 2.66 -10.39 -10.40
CA VAL A 316 3.72 -10.72 -9.43
C VAL A 316 3.04 -11.44 -8.28
N MET A 317 3.52 -12.61 -7.90
CA MET A 317 3.03 -13.28 -6.70
C MET A 317 3.46 -12.49 -5.45
N PRO A 318 2.58 -12.33 -4.44
CA PRO A 318 3.01 -11.83 -3.14
C PRO A 318 4.19 -12.65 -2.62
N SER A 319 5.12 -12.02 -1.89
CA SER A 319 6.31 -12.69 -1.35
C SER A 319 6.77 -12.02 -0.06
N GLY A 320 7.64 -12.69 0.70
CA GLY A 320 8.11 -12.19 2.00
C GLY A 320 6.94 -11.86 2.93
N TYR A 321 6.95 -10.66 3.53
CA TYR A 321 5.89 -10.20 4.43
C TYR A 321 4.59 -9.75 3.74
N ASP A 322 4.52 -9.84 2.42
CA ASP A 322 3.28 -9.66 1.67
C ASP A 322 2.57 -10.99 1.41
N ALA A 323 3.24 -12.13 1.59
CA ALA A 323 2.69 -13.47 1.45
C ALA A 323 2.36 -14.09 2.81
N LEU A 324 1.28 -14.86 2.87
CA LEU A 324 0.92 -15.70 4.01
C LEU A 324 0.23 -16.97 3.49
N ASP A 325 -0.91 -17.36 4.06
CA ASP A 325 -1.55 -18.65 3.80
C ASP A 325 -2.18 -18.73 2.40
N LEU A 326 -2.82 -17.66 1.91
CA LEU A 326 -3.44 -17.69 0.58
C LEU A 326 -2.41 -17.83 -0.53
N THR A 327 -1.26 -17.18 -0.41
CA THR A 327 -0.15 -17.29 -1.37
C THR A 327 0.39 -18.72 -1.40
N ARG A 328 0.61 -19.33 -0.23
CA ARG A 328 1.05 -20.73 -0.11
C ARG A 328 0.08 -21.69 -0.79
N CYS A 329 -1.23 -21.53 -0.53
CA CYS A 329 -2.28 -22.34 -1.14
C CYS A 329 -2.30 -22.20 -2.68
N VAL A 330 -2.23 -20.97 -3.18
CA VAL A 330 -2.22 -20.72 -4.64
C VAL A 330 -0.96 -21.29 -5.29
N GLN A 331 0.23 -21.08 -4.69
CA GLN A 331 1.49 -21.63 -5.21
C GLN A 331 1.47 -23.15 -5.27
N HIS A 332 1.04 -23.81 -4.19
CA HIS A 332 0.91 -25.27 -4.15
C HIS A 332 0.03 -25.79 -5.29
N CYS A 333 -1.16 -25.22 -5.49
CA CYS A 333 -2.06 -25.68 -6.55
C CYS A 333 -1.60 -25.34 -7.97
N VAL A 334 -0.73 -24.32 -8.13
CA VAL A 334 -0.09 -24.02 -9.42
C VAL A 334 1.02 -25.05 -9.73
N GLU A 335 1.74 -25.50 -8.71
CA GLU A 335 2.82 -26.49 -8.83
C GLU A 335 2.32 -27.94 -8.91
N ASN A 336 1.11 -28.21 -8.42
CA ASN A 336 0.46 -29.53 -8.40
C ASN A 336 -0.88 -29.43 -9.14
N ASP A 337 -0.84 -29.43 -10.47
CA ASP A 337 -2.01 -29.21 -11.33
C ASP A 337 -2.99 -30.39 -11.38
N ASP A 338 -2.60 -31.54 -10.84
CA ASP A 338 -3.41 -32.74 -10.68
C ASP A 338 -4.34 -32.71 -9.45
N GLU A 339 -4.13 -31.76 -8.53
CA GLU A 339 -4.96 -31.59 -7.34
C GLU A 339 -6.03 -30.49 -7.53
N ASP A 340 -7.30 -30.86 -7.36
CA ASP A 340 -8.44 -29.93 -7.47
C ASP A 340 -8.86 -29.39 -6.10
N TRP A 341 -8.24 -28.28 -5.69
CA TRP A 341 -8.62 -27.53 -4.50
C TRP A 341 -9.49 -26.32 -4.85
N TYR A 342 -10.61 -26.15 -4.14
CA TYR A 342 -11.59 -25.09 -4.41
C TYR A 342 -11.58 -24.01 -3.33
N TYR A 343 -11.43 -22.76 -3.75
CA TYR A 343 -11.59 -21.58 -2.91
C TYR A 343 -13.04 -21.07 -2.94
N PRO A 344 -13.59 -20.60 -1.81
CA PRO A 344 -12.95 -20.53 -0.48
C PRO A 344 -13.09 -21.81 0.37
N GLN A 345 -13.86 -22.81 -0.09
CA GLN A 345 -14.32 -23.93 0.74
C GLN A 345 -13.19 -24.78 1.33
N HIS A 346 -12.17 -25.08 0.53
CA HIS A 346 -11.06 -25.93 0.97
C HIS A 346 -9.88 -25.13 1.53
N PHE A 347 -10.03 -23.84 1.81
CA PHE A 347 -8.91 -23.02 2.28
C PHE A 347 -8.30 -23.57 3.58
N ALA A 348 -9.12 -23.85 4.59
CA ALA A 348 -8.65 -24.39 5.87
C ALA A 348 -8.01 -25.78 5.71
N ASP A 349 -8.64 -26.66 4.93
CA ASP A 349 -8.14 -28.02 4.68
C ASP A 349 -6.80 -28.00 3.93
N LEU A 350 -6.64 -27.10 2.95
CA LEU A 350 -5.40 -26.93 2.21
C LEU A 350 -4.31 -26.30 3.08
N VAL A 351 -4.64 -25.33 3.94
CA VAL A 351 -3.68 -24.79 4.91
C VAL A 351 -3.19 -25.89 5.86
N GLU A 352 -4.08 -26.74 6.36
CA GLU A 352 -3.71 -27.89 7.19
C GLU A 352 -2.85 -28.90 6.42
N HIS A 353 -3.22 -29.19 5.16
CA HIS A 353 -2.43 -30.05 4.26
C HIS A 353 -1.00 -29.52 4.06
N LEU A 354 -0.81 -28.20 4.04
CA LEU A 354 0.49 -27.54 3.92
C LEU A 354 1.27 -27.41 5.25
N GLY A 355 0.83 -28.11 6.30
CA GLY A 355 1.49 -28.10 7.62
C GLY A 355 0.92 -27.06 8.59
N GLY A 356 -0.28 -26.57 8.34
CA GLY A 356 -1.00 -25.62 9.18
C GLY A 356 -0.74 -24.14 8.85
N PRO A 357 -1.42 -23.23 9.59
CA PRO A 357 -1.32 -21.79 9.38
C PRO A 357 0.10 -21.26 9.55
N ALA A 358 0.52 -20.37 8.65
CA ALA A 358 1.80 -19.70 8.73
C ALA A 358 1.85 -18.75 9.94
N PRO A 359 3.01 -18.60 10.60
CA PRO A 359 3.15 -17.67 11.71
C PRO A 359 2.92 -16.21 11.25
N VAL A 360 2.03 -15.51 11.93
CA VAL A 360 1.75 -14.09 11.66
C VAL A 360 2.81 -13.22 12.35
N HIS A 361 3.50 -12.39 11.56
CA HIS A 361 4.45 -11.40 12.05
C HIS A 361 3.85 -10.00 12.02
N ARG A 362 4.38 -9.09 12.85
CA ARG A 362 3.99 -7.67 12.85
C ARG A 362 4.16 -7.01 11.47
N LYS A 363 5.11 -7.50 10.66
CA LYS A 363 5.33 -7.02 9.29
C LYS A 363 4.25 -7.46 8.29
N HIS A 364 3.41 -8.45 8.64
CA HIS A 364 2.22 -8.81 7.85
C HIS A 364 1.04 -7.85 8.06
N ALA A 365 1.04 -7.07 9.15
CA ALA A 365 -0.05 -6.16 9.47
C ALA A 365 -0.29 -5.16 8.32
N ASP A 366 -1.56 -4.78 8.12
CA ASP A 366 -1.95 -3.91 7.01
C ASP A 366 -1.20 -2.58 7.03
N THR A 367 -0.97 -2.00 8.22
CA THR A 367 -0.19 -0.76 8.38
C THR A 367 1.23 -0.88 7.81
N ALA A 368 1.89 -2.03 8.02
CA ALA A 368 3.22 -2.29 7.46
C ALA A 368 3.15 -2.47 5.93
N SER A 369 2.12 -3.16 5.43
CA SER A 369 1.87 -3.29 3.98
C SER A 369 1.62 -1.93 3.31
N VAL A 370 0.83 -1.05 3.95
CA VAL A 370 0.54 0.30 3.44
C VAL A 370 1.84 1.10 3.29
N THR A 371 2.72 1.07 4.30
CA THR A 371 4.01 1.75 4.26
C THR A 371 4.93 1.22 3.16
N ARG A 372 4.97 -0.09 2.94
CA ARG A 372 5.78 -0.70 1.85
C ARG A 372 5.31 -0.30 0.46
N HIS A 373 3.99 -0.29 0.24
CA HIS A 373 3.42 -0.17 -1.11
C HIS A 373 3.00 1.24 -1.50
N THR A 374 3.04 2.20 -0.58
CA THR A 374 2.67 3.59 -0.86
C THR A 374 3.82 4.53 -0.53
N GLU A 375 4.32 5.25 -1.54
CA GLU A 375 5.29 6.32 -1.29
C GLU A 375 4.75 7.30 -0.24
N GLY A 376 5.54 7.60 0.79
CA GLY A 376 5.11 8.49 1.88
C GLY A 376 4.62 9.85 1.37
N LYS A 377 5.26 10.41 0.34
CA LYS A 377 4.84 11.67 -0.32
C LYS A 377 3.44 11.57 -0.93
N LYS A 378 3.11 10.46 -1.61
CA LYS A 378 1.78 10.22 -2.18
C LYS A 378 0.72 10.12 -1.09
N LEU A 379 1.02 9.41 0.01
CA LEU A 379 0.10 9.26 1.14
C LEU A 379 -0.18 10.60 1.83
N VAL A 380 0.85 11.40 2.07
CA VAL A 380 0.73 12.76 2.63
C VAL A 380 -0.11 13.65 1.70
N ASN A 381 0.15 13.60 0.39
CA ASN A 381 -0.62 14.38 -0.59
C ASN A 381 -2.09 13.95 -0.67
N ALA A 382 -2.37 12.65 -0.61
CA ALA A 382 -3.74 12.13 -0.56
C ALA A 382 -4.48 12.60 0.71
N LYS A 383 -3.83 12.51 1.88
CA LYS A 383 -4.38 13.02 3.15
C LYS A 383 -4.66 14.52 3.09
N ARG A 384 -3.69 15.32 2.59
CA ARG A 384 -3.85 16.77 2.40
C ARG A 384 -4.99 17.09 1.43
N ALA A 385 -5.12 16.36 0.33
CA ALA A 385 -6.20 16.56 -0.64
C ALA A 385 -7.59 16.26 -0.04
N GLY A 386 -7.67 15.26 0.86
CA GLY A 386 -8.87 14.95 1.63
C GLY A 386 -9.29 16.03 2.62
N ALA A 387 -8.31 16.73 3.20
CA ALA A 387 -8.55 17.80 4.18
C ALA A 387 -8.98 19.15 3.55
N ARG A 388 -8.92 19.30 2.22
CA ARG A 388 -9.30 20.55 1.56
C ARG A 388 -10.81 20.76 1.64
N ALA A 389 -11.22 21.99 1.94
CA ALA A 389 -12.63 22.38 1.97
C ALA A 389 -13.30 22.13 0.61
N ARG A 390 -14.48 21.52 0.68
CA ARG A 390 -15.36 21.28 -0.47
C ARG A 390 -16.68 22.01 -0.26
N ASP A 391 -17.32 22.41 -1.34
CA ASP A 391 -18.68 22.96 -1.29
C ASP A 391 -19.71 21.85 -1.02
N GLU A 392 -20.98 22.24 -0.90
CA GLU A 392 -22.12 21.34 -0.71
C GLU A 392 -22.26 20.31 -1.85
N HIS A 393 -21.68 20.61 -3.03
CA HIS A 393 -21.67 19.73 -4.19
C HIS A 393 -20.39 18.88 -4.27
N GLY A 394 -19.56 18.88 -3.23
CA GLY A 394 -18.30 18.14 -3.17
C GLY A 394 -17.19 18.67 -4.07
N ARG A 395 -17.36 19.83 -4.71
CA ARG A 395 -16.34 20.46 -5.55
C ARG A 395 -15.32 21.15 -4.66
N LEU A 396 -14.06 21.12 -5.07
CA LEU A 396 -12.98 21.75 -4.32
C LEU A 396 -13.21 23.26 -4.29
N MET A 397 -13.33 23.84 -3.09
CA MET A 397 -13.47 25.29 -2.97
C MET A 397 -12.19 25.95 -3.49
N LYS A 398 -12.30 26.68 -4.60
CA LYS A 398 -11.19 27.46 -5.14
C LYS A 398 -10.89 28.54 -4.12
N GLY A 399 -9.85 28.32 -3.31
CA GLY A 399 -9.46 29.23 -2.23
C GLY A 399 -9.42 30.66 -2.74
N LYS A 400 -10.41 31.47 -2.34
CA LYS A 400 -10.41 32.91 -2.58
C LYS A 400 -9.41 33.53 -1.61
N GLY A 401 -8.15 33.59 -2.03
CA GLY A 401 -7.20 34.53 -1.44
C GLY A 401 -5.97 33.91 -0.80
N LYS A 402 -4.86 34.59 -1.10
CA LYS A 402 -3.46 34.36 -0.75
C LYS A 402 -2.84 33.12 -1.39
N ALA A 403 -2.00 33.39 -2.38
CA ALA A 403 -1.03 32.46 -2.91
C ALA A 403 -0.41 31.70 -1.73
N VAL A 404 -0.72 30.41 -1.64
CA VAL A 404 0.03 29.49 -0.81
C VAL A 404 1.43 29.53 -1.41
N ILE A 405 2.34 30.17 -0.68
CA ILE A 405 3.78 30.08 -0.92
C ILE A 405 4.07 28.59 -1.06
N ASN A 406 4.48 28.18 -2.26
CA ASN A 406 5.03 26.84 -2.47
C ASN A 406 6.18 26.71 -1.47
N PRO A 407 6.15 25.75 -0.53
CA PRO A 407 7.32 25.49 0.33
C PRO A 407 8.51 24.89 -0.44
N ASP A 408 8.41 24.78 -1.78
CA ASP A 408 9.47 24.32 -2.70
C ASP A 408 9.96 25.45 -3.66
N GLU A 409 9.57 26.71 -3.44
CA GLU A 409 10.20 27.84 -4.14
C GLU A 409 11.10 28.60 -3.16
N ASP A 410 12.34 28.14 -3.07
CA ASP A 410 13.41 28.81 -2.35
C ASP A 410 13.57 30.25 -2.83
N GLU A 411 13.51 31.16 -1.84
CA GLU A 411 13.93 32.54 -1.90
C GLU A 411 15.38 32.63 -2.41
N GLN A 412 15.56 33.02 -3.67
CA GLN A 412 16.77 33.74 -4.08
C GLN A 412 16.71 35.14 -3.45
N VAL A 413 17.16 35.24 -2.20
CA VAL A 413 17.46 36.50 -1.55
C VAL A 413 18.67 37.12 -2.24
N ASN A 414 18.39 38.02 -3.18
CA ASN A 414 19.40 38.82 -3.86
C ASN A 414 19.90 39.91 -2.89
N VAL A 415 20.86 39.57 -2.04
CA VAL A 415 21.64 40.53 -1.25
C VAL A 415 22.97 40.72 -1.97
N ASN A 416 23.08 41.83 -2.71
CA ASN A 416 24.35 42.47 -2.98
C ASN A 416 24.12 43.97 -3.09
N GLY A 417 24.22 44.63 -1.94
CA GLY A 417 24.62 46.03 -1.86
C GLY A 417 26.09 46.08 -1.47
N HIS A 418 26.95 46.51 -2.40
CA HIS A 418 28.21 47.13 -2.04
C HIS A 418 28.60 48.16 -3.11
N ASP A 419 28.66 49.41 -2.66
CA ASP A 419 29.18 50.57 -3.37
C ASP A 419 30.70 50.48 -3.57
N GLU A 420 31.19 50.88 -4.75
CA GLU A 420 32.37 51.75 -4.95
C GLU A 420 32.52 52.13 -6.46
N PRO A 421 33.21 53.24 -6.78
CA PRO A 421 32.84 54.13 -7.88
C PRO A 421 33.76 54.06 -9.11
N GLY A 422 33.23 54.54 -10.24
CA GLY A 422 34.02 55.17 -11.29
C GLY A 422 34.15 54.37 -12.60
N SER A 423 33.45 54.85 -13.63
CA SER A 423 34.03 55.12 -14.95
C SER A 423 32.90 55.47 -15.92
N GLU A 424 32.90 56.72 -16.36
CA GLU A 424 32.16 57.19 -17.53
C GLU A 424 32.43 56.30 -18.75
N LYS A 425 31.39 56.01 -19.53
CA LYS A 425 31.43 55.94 -20.99
C LYS A 425 30.00 55.90 -21.56
N ASP A 426 29.68 56.97 -22.26
CA ASP A 426 28.53 57.09 -23.16
C ASP A 426 28.54 55.98 -24.22
N VAL A 427 27.44 55.22 -24.31
CA VAL A 427 26.99 54.65 -25.59
C VAL A 427 25.48 54.70 -25.66
N ALA A 428 25.01 55.46 -26.63
CA ALA A 428 23.62 55.62 -27.00
C ALA A 428 22.98 54.33 -27.52
N GLY A 429 21.69 54.18 -27.24
CA GLY A 429 20.75 53.57 -28.17
C GLY A 429 20.20 52.21 -27.77
N SER A 430 18.88 52.17 -27.57
CA SER A 430 17.96 51.27 -28.29
C SER A 430 16.92 50.59 -27.39
N SER A 431 15.68 50.99 -27.64
CA SER A 431 14.48 50.15 -27.71
C SER A 431 13.91 49.57 -26.42
N LEU A 432 13.00 50.36 -25.84
CA LEU A 432 11.87 49.89 -25.04
C LEU A 432 11.04 48.86 -25.85
N ARG A 433 11.03 47.59 -25.41
CA ARG A 433 10.00 46.62 -25.78
C ARG A 433 9.26 46.16 -24.53
N HIS A 434 8.07 46.70 -24.34
CA HIS A 434 7.05 46.12 -23.46
C HIS A 434 6.58 44.77 -24.02
N PRO A 435 6.49 43.71 -23.19
CA PRO A 435 5.81 42.49 -23.61
C PRO A 435 4.29 42.71 -23.57
N GLN A 436 3.67 42.70 -24.74
CA GLN A 436 2.22 42.67 -24.84
C GLN A 436 1.68 41.29 -24.41
N PRO A 437 0.57 41.23 -23.66
CA PRO A 437 -0.10 39.98 -23.34
C PRO A 437 -0.80 39.44 -24.59
N ASN A 438 -0.42 38.23 -25.00
CA ASN A 438 -1.05 37.47 -26.08
C ASN A 438 -2.52 37.15 -25.73
N LYS A 439 -3.44 38.03 -26.14
CA LYS A 439 -4.87 37.74 -26.22
C LYS A 439 -5.10 36.75 -27.37
N ARG A 440 -5.01 35.45 -27.08
CA ARG A 440 -5.57 34.41 -27.94
C ARG A 440 -7.09 34.58 -28.00
N LYS A 441 -7.56 35.14 -29.11
CA LYS A 441 -8.97 35.17 -29.54
C LYS A 441 -9.48 33.72 -29.59
N ARG A 442 -10.24 33.29 -28.57
CA ARG A 442 -11.10 32.10 -28.69
C ARG A 442 -12.17 32.41 -29.73
N GLY A 443 -12.29 31.54 -30.73
CA GLY A 443 -13.38 31.58 -31.69
C GLY A 443 -14.74 31.38 -31.02
N PRO A 444 -15.84 31.60 -31.76
CA PRO A 444 -17.20 31.50 -31.22
C PRO A 444 -17.43 30.07 -30.71
N ALA A 445 -17.98 30.01 -29.49
CA ALA A 445 -18.38 28.76 -28.86
C ALA A 445 -19.35 28.01 -29.78
N VAL A 446 -18.91 26.85 -30.27
CA VAL A 446 -19.83 25.78 -30.63
C VAL A 446 -20.48 25.36 -29.31
N PRO A 447 -21.82 25.32 -29.22
CA PRO A 447 -22.49 24.80 -28.03
C PRO A 447 -22.06 23.34 -27.89
N VAL A 448 -21.22 23.09 -26.89
CA VAL A 448 -21.01 21.74 -26.37
C VAL A 448 -22.35 21.39 -25.75
N SER A 449 -23.06 20.46 -26.39
CA SER A 449 -24.21 19.79 -25.79
C SER A 449 -23.71 19.09 -24.54
N ASP A 450 -24.02 19.67 -23.39
CA ASP A 450 -23.96 19.01 -22.10
C ASP A 450 -24.95 17.84 -22.17
N GLU A 451 -24.46 16.67 -22.57
CA GLU A 451 -25.08 15.39 -22.19
C GLU A 451 -24.75 15.18 -20.71
N GLU A 452 -25.47 15.93 -19.87
CA GLU A 452 -25.76 15.50 -18.52
C GLU A 452 -26.53 14.19 -18.64
N ASP A 453 -25.93 13.11 -18.13
CA ASP A 453 -26.64 11.89 -17.76
C ASP A 453 -27.74 12.28 -16.76
N ASN A 454 -28.91 12.64 -17.30
CA ASN A 454 -30.18 12.45 -16.62
C ASN A 454 -30.29 10.94 -16.40
N GLU A 455 -29.93 10.49 -15.21
CA GLU A 455 -30.55 9.29 -14.67
C GLU A 455 -32.06 9.56 -14.69
N ASP A 456 -32.75 8.90 -15.62
CA ASP A 456 -34.20 8.82 -15.71
C ASP A 456 -34.73 8.37 -14.35
N ASN A 457 -35.07 9.35 -13.52
CA ASN A 457 -35.90 9.20 -12.37
C ASN A 457 -37.33 9.10 -12.89
N ASP A 458 -37.69 7.92 -13.40
CA ASP A 458 -39.05 7.53 -13.77
C ASP A 458 -39.90 7.55 -12.49
N SER A 459 -40.39 8.74 -12.18
CA SER A 459 -41.34 9.00 -11.11
C SER A 459 -42.73 8.63 -11.59
N ASP A 460 -42.95 7.33 -11.81
CA ASP A 460 -44.30 6.79 -11.82
C ASP A 460 -44.81 6.82 -10.37
N LYS A 461 -45.54 7.88 -10.04
CA LYS A 461 -46.36 7.97 -8.84
C LYS A 461 -47.30 6.76 -8.80
N PRO A 462 -47.20 5.85 -7.81
CA PRO A 462 -48.27 4.90 -7.58
C PRO A 462 -49.53 5.65 -7.08
N PRO A 463 -50.74 5.18 -7.43
CA PRO A 463 -51.98 5.70 -6.87
C PRO A 463 -52.04 5.44 -5.35
N PRO A 464 -52.87 6.19 -4.61
CA PRO A 464 -52.83 6.19 -3.15
C PRO A 464 -53.33 4.88 -2.56
N GLU A 465 -52.58 4.44 -1.55
CA GLU A 465 -52.95 3.63 -0.37
C GLU A 465 -54.36 3.02 -0.31
N GLU A 466 -54.46 1.71 -0.59
CA GLU A 466 -55.51 0.86 0.00
C GLU A 466 -54.99 -0.51 0.51
N ASP A 467 -53.76 -0.93 0.18
CA ASP A 467 -53.29 -2.31 0.48
C ASP A 467 -52.37 -2.47 1.73
N GLN A 468 -51.96 -1.39 2.39
CA GLN A 468 -51.11 -1.52 3.61
C GLN A 468 -51.88 -2.02 4.84
N ALA A 469 -53.21 -1.92 4.86
CA ALA A 469 -54.04 -2.43 5.95
C ALA A 469 -54.10 -3.96 5.99
N HIS A 470 -54.00 -4.63 4.84
CA HIS A 470 -54.09 -6.10 4.77
C HIS A 470 -52.80 -6.80 5.21
N HIS A 471 -51.63 -6.20 4.96
CA HIS A 471 -50.35 -6.79 5.34
C HIS A 471 -50.07 -6.69 6.85
N HIS A 472 -50.46 -5.59 7.51
CA HIS A 472 -50.37 -5.48 8.97
C HIS A 472 -51.36 -6.40 9.70
N ALA A 473 -52.53 -6.66 9.13
CA ALA A 473 -53.51 -7.59 9.71
C ALA A 473 -53.03 -9.06 9.67
N GLN A 474 -52.34 -9.49 8.60
CA GLN A 474 -51.77 -10.83 8.52
C GLN A 474 -50.55 -11.01 9.45
N GLN A 475 -49.72 -9.98 9.61
CA GLN A 475 -48.56 -10.04 10.51
C GLN A 475 -48.99 -10.05 12.00
N ALA A 476 -50.08 -9.37 12.35
CA ALA A 476 -50.68 -9.43 13.68
C ALA A 476 -51.33 -10.80 14.00
N GLN A 477 -51.95 -11.45 13.01
CA GLN A 477 -52.50 -12.82 13.17
C GLN A 477 -51.40 -13.88 13.35
N ALA A 478 -50.26 -13.75 12.66
CA ALA A 478 -49.13 -14.65 12.83
C ALA A 478 -48.48 -14.53 14.22
N GLN A 479 -48.36 -13.30 14.76
CA GLN A 479 -47.84 -13.07 16.11
C GLN A 479 -48.82 -13.52 17.22
N ALA A 480 -50.13 -13.48 16.96
CA ALA A 480 -51.14 -14.00 17.89
C ALA A 480 -51.15 -15.53 17.99
N GLN A 481 -50.76 -16.24 16.91
CA GLN A 481 -50.67 -17.70 16.92
C GLN A 481 -49.38 -18.22 17.58
N ALA A 482 -48.29 -17.46 17.56
CA ALA A 482 -47.03 -17.82 18.22
C ALA A 482 -47.10 -17.81 19.77
N LYS A 483 -48.08 -17.11 20.37
CA LYS A 483 -48.28 -17.06 21.83
C LYS A 483 -49.06 -18.25 22.43
N LYS A 484 -49.43 -19.26 21.64
CA LYS A 484 -50.19 -20.44 22.09
C LYS A 484 -49.39 -21.74 22.17
N LEU A 485 -48.07 -21.68 22.32
CA LEU A 485 -47.28 -22.87 22.64
C LEU A 485 -47.28 -23.18 24.15
N PRO A 486 -47.57 -24.42 24.56
CA PRO A 486 -47.62 -24.80 25.97
C PRO A 486 -46.22 -24.82 26.57
N THR A 487 -46.06 -24.13 27.70
CA THR A 487 -44.86 -24.06 28.52
C THR A 487 -44.46 -25.47 28.97
N MET A 488 -43.39 -26.02 28.39
CA MET A 488 -42.79 -27.26 28.87
C MET A 488 -42.16 -27.03 30.25
N LYS A 489 -42.55 -27.88 31.21
CA LYS A 489 -42.04 -27.88 32.58
C LYS A 489 -40.54 -28.20 32.60
N THR A 490 -39.77 -27.26 33.12
CA THR A 490 -38.34 -27.39 33.42
C THR A 490 -38.11 -28.46 34.47
N GLN A 491 -37.31 -29.47 34.16
CA GLN A 491 -36.78 -30.45 35.13
C GLN A 491 -35.69 -29.80 36.00
N PRO A 492 -35.59 -30.16 37.30
CA PRO A 492 -34.55 -29.64 38.19
C PRO A 492 -33.18 -30.29 37.91
N PRO A 493 -32.08 -29.57 38.19
CA PRO A 493 -30.73 -30.02 37.88
C PRO A 493 -30.27 -31.16 38.80
N LEU A 494 -29.65 -32.17 38.17
CA LEU A 494 -28.93 -33.26 38.82
C LEU A 494 -27.74 -32.70 39.61
N GLN A 495 -27.72 -33.00 40.92
CA GLN A 495 -26.60 -32.72 41.82
C GLN A 495 -25.37 -33.53 41.39
N SER A 496 -24.27 -32.84 41.12
CA SER A 496 -22.95 -33.43 40.91
C SER A 496 -22.33 -33.81 42.27
N GLY A 497 -22.03 -35.10 42.42
CA GLY A 497 -21.39 -35.65 43.61
C GLY A 497 -19.92 -35.26 43.72
N LEU A 498 -19.55 -34.78 44.90
CA LEU A 498 -18.19 -34.60 45.40
C LEU A 498 -17.47 -35.95 45.54
N LEU A 499 -16.36 -36.15 44.82
CA LEU A 499 -15.39 -37.21 45.11
C LEU A 499 -14.18 -36.60 45.82
N ASN A 500 -14.13 -36.80 47.13
CA ASN A 500 -12.97 -36.56 47.98
C ASN A 500 -11.90 -37.63 47.75
N ALA A 501 -10.73 -37.26 47.24
CA ALA A 501 -9.54 -38.10 47.24
C ALA A 501 -8.74 -37.90 48.54
N ARG A 502 -8.71 -38.95 49.37
CA ARG A 502 -7.84 -39.08 50.55
C ARG A 502 -6.38 -39.26 50.13
N ARG A 503 -5.49 -38.41 50.64
CA ARG A 503 -4.06 -38.70 50.83
C ARG A 503 -3.83 -39.01 52.30
N SER A 504 -3.32 -40.20 52.64
CA SER A 504 -2.43 -40.42 53.79
C SER A 504 -1.86 -41.85 53.80
N ARG A 505 -0.53 -41.89 53.91
CA ARG A 505 0.41 -42.99 54.19
C ARG A 505 0.92 -43.79 52.99
#